data_AF-W7FZT8-F1
#
_entry.id   AF-W7FZT8-F1
#
_cell.length_a   1.000
_cell.length_b   1.000
_cell.length_c   1.000
_cell.angle_alpha   90.00
_cell.angle_beta   90.00
_cell.angle_gamma   90.00
#
_symmetry.space_group_name_H-M   'P 1'
#
loop_
_entity.id
_entity.type
_entity.pdbx_description
1 polymer ?
#
loop_
_entity_poly.entity_id
_entity_poly.type
_entity_poly.pdbx_seq_one_letter_code
_entity_poly.pdbx_strand_id
1 'polypeptide(L)'
;MLNLFVFLILFIIRFIVIRGSKYRYENNSELLIERIKRGKEALDDILKAKMKAEEEYQKNKKRIKSQNKNSYKNKKEDDEEEKDYDEDDNNNIYVQEIKCYEYVLEQLNNLNVYNCNEINENNKSLLALAKTKCLFVKSIRSFPDENSGCILNPKKLNKLQLYLYNNNLFNEFSNQNFSRTLNLNELRKIEKIINPCYYENDQTDENYVNLLNDISNIKEKQRNNYEHINYTYNNDMDNLDGTNYMSEKNNYLKKKLCENLKYKIVTNCTSNKNMSDTAFQIYHSELNHIDDICFYIQSNEWNKRTEENISGNILVYIQTNDYQFGKYEINRKCSN
;
A
#
# COMPACT_ATOMS: atom_id res chain seq x y z
N MET A 1 30.87 58.15 7.21
CA MET A 1 30.77 57.12 8.28
C MET A 1 29.44 56.35 8.23
N LEU A 2 28.27 57.03 8.20
CA LEU A 2 26.95 56.36 8.18
C LEU A 2 26.73 55.40 6.98
N ASN A 3 27.12 55.80 5.76
CA ASN A 3 26.99 54.96 4.56
C ASN A 3 27.85 53.69 4.59
N LEU A 4 29.00 53.72 5.26
CA LEU A 4 29.90 52.56 5.35
C LEU A 4 29.30 51.48 6.28
N PHE A 5 28.66 51.92 7.37
CA PHE A 5 27.96 51.04 8.32
C PHE A 5 26.73 50.39 7.70
N VAL A 6 25.94 51.14 6.92
CA VAL A 6 24.77 50.58 6.21
C VAL A 6 25.20 49.53 5.17
N PHE A 7 26.27 49.78 4.42
CA PHE A 7 26.82 48.79 3.49
C PHE A 7 27.33 47.53 4.19
N LEU A 8 28.01 47.68 5.34
CA LEU A 8 28.48 46.54 6.15
C LEU A 8 27.32 45.70 6.67
N ILE A 9 26.25 46.34 7.16
CA ILE A 9 25.04 45.65 7.64
C ILE A 9 24.35 44.90 6.50
N LEU A 10 24.19 45.51 5.32
CA LEU A 10 23.61 44.85 4.16
C LEU A 10 24.47 43.68 3.66
N PHE A 11 25.80 43.80 3.74
CA PHE A 11 26.73 42.74 3.38
C PHE A 11 26.64 41.56 4.36
N ILE A 12 26.57 41.83 5.66
CA ILE A 12 26.38 40.82 6.71
C ILE A 12 25.02 40.11 6.53
N ILE A 13 23.94 40.85 6.29
CA ILE A 13 22.61 40.26 6.04
C ILE A 13 22.63 39.38 4.79
N ARG A 14 23.19 39.85 3.67
CA ARG A 14 23.33 39.03 2.45
C ARG A 14 24.17 37.78 2.71
N PHE A 15 25.26 37.90 3.46
CA PHE A 15 26.13 36.78 3.77
C PHE A 15 25.44 35.73 4.66
N ILE A 16 24.66 36.16 5.66
CA ILE A 16 23.85 35.28 6.51
C ILE A 16 22.76 34.58 5.69
N VAL A 17 22.08 35.30 4.81
CA VAL A 17 21.01 34.73 3.96
C VAL A 17 21.60 33.72 2.96
N ILE A 18 22.72 34.04 2.31
CA ILE A 18 23.36 33.15 1.32
C ILE A 18 23.92 31.89 1.99
N ARG A 19 24.57 32.01 3.17
CA ARG A 19 25.01 30.83 3.92
C ARG A 19 23.81 30.03 4.42
N GLY A 20 22.82 30.69 5.01
CA GLY A 20 21.61 30.04 5.54
C GLY A 20 20.82 29.31 4.45
N SER A 21 20.73 29.86 3.23
CA SER A 21 20.13 29.18 2.10
C SER A 21 21.00 28.02 1.63
N LYS A 22 22.31 28.22 1.43
CA LYS A 22 23.22 27.17 0.95
C LYS A 22 23.25 25.94 1.87
N TYR A 23 23.36 26.14 3.19
CA TYR A 23 23.30 25.04 4.17
C TYR A 23 21.94 24.34 4.19
N ARG A 24 20.83 25.07 4.02
CA ARG A 24 19.49 24.46 3.92
C ARG A 24 19.34 23.64 2.64
N TYR A 25 19.85 24.11 1.51
CA TYR A 25 19.77 23.38 0.24
C TYR A 25 20.66 22.13 0.22
N GLU A 26 21.91 22.21 0.69
CA GLU A 26 22.81 21.06 0.78
C GLU A 26 22.29 20.00 1.76
N ASN A 27 21.90 20.37 2.98
CA ASN A 27 21.34 19.42 3.96
C ASN A 27 20.03 18.80 3.48
N ASN A 28 19.15 19.57 2.82
CA ASN A 28 17.92 19.02 2.27
C ASN A 28 18.23 18.03 1.15
N SER A 29 19.24 18.29 0.30
CA SER A 29 19.63 17.35 -0.76
C SER A 29 20.19 16.03 -0.21
N GLU A 30 20.98 16.07 0.87
CA GLU A 30 21.55 14.89 1.51
C GLU A 30 20.47 14.04 2.20
N LEU A 31 19.53 14.68 2.92
CA LEU A 31 18.39 14.00 3.54
C LEU A 31 17.47 13.33 2.51
N LEU A 32 17.28 13.95 1.35
CA LEU A 32 16.50 13.37 0.24
C LEU A 32 17.22 12.14 -0.33
N ILE A 33 18.53 12.22 -0.56
CA ILE A 33 19.34 11.09 -1.07
C ILE A 33 19.31 9.91 -0.10
N GLU A 34 19.51 10.15 1.20
CA GLU A 34 19.44 9.10 2.22
C GLU A 34 18.03 8.48 2.31
N ARG A 35 16.98 9.26 2.11
CA ARG A 35 15.61 8.71 2.08
C ARG A 35 15.34 7.86 0.84
N ILE A 36 15.82 8.26 -0.34
CA ILE A 36 15.76 7.44 -1.57
C ILE A 36 16.51 6.13 -1.36
N LYS A 37 17.70 6.18 -0.76
CA LYS A 37 18.52 5.00 -0.45
C LYS A 37 17.80 4.05 0.49
N ARG A 38 17.26 4.54 1.62
CA ARG A 38 16.47 3.72 2.55
C ARG A 38 15.25 3.09 1.89
N GLY A 39 14.56 3.82 1.02
CA GLY A 39 13.43 3.28 0.26
C GLY A 39 13.83 2.15 -0.69
N LYS A 40 14.95 2.29 -1.38
CA LYS A 40 15.52 1.23 -2.22
C LYS A 40 15.93 0.01 -1.38
N GLU A 41 16.64 0.22 -0.28
CA GLU A 41 17.08 -0.84 0.64
C GLU A 41 15.86 -1.60 1.21
N ALA A 42 14.82 -0.89 1.62
CA ALA A 42 13.59 -1.49 2.13
C ALA A 42 12.85 -2.35 1.09
N LEU A 43 12.89 -1.98 -0.19
CA LEU A 43 12.37 -2.79 -1.29
C LEU A 43 13.23 -4.03 -1.53
N ASP A 44 14.55 -3.85 -1.61
CA ASP A 44 15.52 -4.94 -1.81
C ASP A 44 15.46 -5.97 -0.67
N ASP A 45 15.20 -5.55 0.57
CA ASP A 45 15.09 -6.43 1.72
C ASP A 45 13.89 -7.38 1.63
N ILE A 46 12.79 -6.95 1.03
CA ILE A 46 11.61 -7.79 0.78
C ILE A 46 11.95 -8.87 -0.26
N LEU A 47 12.64 -8.50 -1.34
CA LEU A 47 13.10 -9.44 -2.36
C LEU A 47 14.08 -10.46 -1.78
N LYS A 48 15.07 -9.99 -1.01
CA LYS A 48 16.04 -10.87 -0.33
C LYS A 48 15.35 -11.82 0.65
N ALA A 49 14.34 -11.37 1.39
CA ALA A 49 13.61 -12.21 2.33
C ALA A 49 12.86 -13.34 1.59
N LYS A 50 12.20 -13.04 0.47
CA LYS A 50 11.57 -14.06 -0.40
C LYS A 50 12.60 -15.06 -0.91
N MET A 51 13.69 -14.58 -1.52
CA MET A 51 14.74 -15.44 -2.08
C MET A 51 15.33 -16.38 -1.02
N LYS A 52 15.59 -15.85 0.18
CA LYS A 52 16.08 -16.66 1.30
C LYS A 52 15.09 -17.74 1.71
N ALA A 53 13.79 -17.44 1.72
CA ALA A 53 12.76 -18.44 2.01
C ALA A 53 12.71 -19.55 0.94
N GLU A 54 12.84 -19.21 -0.33
CA GLU A 54 12.93 -20.15 -1.46
C GLU A 54 14.17 -21.06 -1.35
N GLU A 55 15.33 -20.47 -1.06
CA GLU A 55 16.57 -21.24 -0.86
C GLU A 55 16.44 -22.26 0.28
N GLU A 56 15.88 -21.86 1.41
CA GLU A 56 15.68 -22.75 2.56
C GLU A 56 14.64 -23.85 2.26
N TYR A 57 13.57 -23.54 1.55
CA TYR A 57 12.61 -24.54 1.07
C TYR A 57 13.31 -25.59 0.18
N GLN A 58 14.14 -25.16 -0.77
CA GLN A 58 14.88 -26.07 -1.65
C GLN A 58 15.91 -26.92 -0.89
N LYS A 59 16.63 -26.34 0.08
CA LYS A 59 17.54 -27.08 0.97
C LYS A 59 16.78 -28.14 1.76
N ASN A 60 15.61 -27.80 2.29
CA ASN A 60 14.77 -28.72 3.06
C ASN A 60 14.25 -29.87 2.19
N LYS A 61 13.72 -29.57 0.98
CA LYS A 61 13.26 -30.59 0.02
C LYS A 61 14.38 -31.57 -0.35
N LYS A 62 15.62 -31.08 -0.56
CA LYS A 62 16.80 -31.93 -0.80
C LYS A 62 17.16 -32.80 0.41
N ARG A 63 17.11 -32.27 1.63
CA ARG A 63 17.39 -33.03 2.87
C ARG A 63 16.40 -34.19 3.05
N ILE A 64 15.10 -33.93 2.91
CA ILE A 64 14.05 -34.97 3.01
C ILE A 64 14.27 -36.07 1.97
N LYS A 65 14.53 -35.70 0.71
CA LYS A 65 14.85 -36.68 -0.36
C LYS A 65 16.09 -37.53 -0.03
N SER A 66 17.13 -36.95 0.59
CA SER A 66 18.34 -37.69 0.99
C SER A 66 18.11 -38.63 2.18
N GLN A 67 17.29 -38.24 3.16
CA GLN A 67 16.94 -39.08 4.31
C GLN A 67 16.09 -40.28 3.89
N ASN A 68 15.14 -40.08 2.98
CA ASN A 68 14.32 -41.17 2.45
C ASN A 68 15.16 -42.17 1.65
N LYS A 69 16.09 -41.71 0.79
CA LYS A 69 17.03 -42.61 0.08
C LYS A 69 17.87 -43.50 1.01
N ASN A 70 18.23 -43.01 2.20
CA ASN A 70 18.94 -43.82 3.19
C ASN A 70 18.03 -44.80 3.94
N SER A 71 16.73 -44.51 4.05
CA SER A 71 15.73 -45.42 4.63
C SER A 71 15.40 -46.61 3.70
N TYR A 72 15.28 -46.36 2.39
CA TYR A 72 15.05 -47.41 1.38
C TYR A 72 16.23 -48.37 1.19
N LYS A 73 17.45 -47.99 1.60
CA LYS A 73 18.61 -48.88 1.56
C LYS A 73 18.57 -50.01 2.61
N ASN A 74 17.63 -49.94 3.57
CA ASN A 74 17.43 -50.93 4.63
C ASN A 74 16.12 -51.73 4.52
N LYS A 75 15.31 -51.52 3.48
CA LYS A 75 14.14 -52.37 3.16
C LYS A 75 14.42 -53.12 1.88
N LYS A 76 14.53 -54.45 1.98
CA LYS A 76 14.54 -55.34 0.82
C LYS A 76 13.24 -55.17 0.04
N GLU A 77 13.42 -55.20 -1.27
CA GLU A 77 12.46 -55.52 -2.33
C GLU A 77 11.08 -55.92 -1.81
N ASP A 78 10.11 -55.03 -2.00
CA ASP A 78 8.77 -55.36 -2.47
C ASP A 78 8.15 -54.06 -3.01
N ASP A 79 7.50 -54.19 -4.16
CA ASP A 79 6.99 -53.12 -5.02
C ASP A 79 6.07 -52.13 -4.30
N GLU A 80 6.49 -50.86 -4.16
CA GLU A 80 5.54 -49.78 -3.88
C GLU A 80 5.92 -48.54 -4.70
N GLU A 81 4.94 -48.10 -5.49
CA GLU A 81 4.94 -46.92 -6.36
C GLU A 81 5.58 -45.70 -5.70
N GLU A 82 6.37 -44.98 -6.49
CA GLU A 82 6.91 -43.66 -6.20
C GLU A 82 5.73 -42.70 -5.96
N LYS A 83 5.20 -42.64 -4.74
CA LYS A 83 4.20 -41.64 -4.38
C LYS A 83 4.84 -40.28 -4.52
N ASP A 84 4.36 -39.52 -5.49
CA ASP A 84 4.71 -38.13 -5.70
C ASP A 84 4.21 -37.33 -4.49
N TYR A 85 5.10 -37.04 -3.54
CA TYR A 85 4.81 -36.33 -2.28
C TYR A 85 4.54 -34.83 -2.49
N ASP A 86 4.05 -34.42 -3.66
CA ASP A 86 3.75 -33.02 -3.98
C ASP A 86 2.34 -32.57 -3.49
N GLU A 87 1.53 -33.46 -2.91
CA GLU A 87 0.10 -33.18 -2.65
C GLU A 87 -0.28 -32.43 -1.35
N ASP A 88 0.65 -32.08 -0.43
CA ASP A 88 0.27 -31.23 0.72
C ASP A 88 1.37 -30.29 1.23
N ASP A 89 2.12 -29.67 0.31
CA ASP A 89 3.18 -28.70 0.63
C ASP A 89 2.65 -27.33 1.12
N ASN A 90 1.33 -27.13 1.17
CA ASN A 90 0.71 -25.87 1.60
C ASN A 90 0.92 -25.56 3.09
N ASN A 91 1.12 -26.60 3.92
CA ASN A 91 1.38 -26.45 5.35
C ASN A 91 2.87 -26.23 5.68
N ASN A 92 3.75 -26.27 4.66
CA ASN A 92 5.17 -26.03 4.85
C ASN A 92 5.44 -24.56 5.20
N ILE A 93 6.13 -24.33 6.31
CA ILE A 93 6.40 -22.97 6.83
C ILE A 93 7.14 -22.08 5.83
N TYR A 94 8.02 -22.65 5.00
CA TYR A 94 8.72 -21.89 3.97
C TYR A 94 7.80 -21.55 2.80
N VAL A 95 6.91 -22.47 2.40
CA VAL A 95 5.90 -22.21 1.36
C VAL A 95 4.95 -21.10 1.81
N GLN A 96 4.54 -21.10 3.08
CA GLN A 96 3.72 -20.03 3.66
C GLN A 96 4.46 -18.68 3.67
N GLU A 97 5.74 -18.66 4.02
CA GLU A 97 6.56 -17.44 4.01
C GLU A 97 6.75 -16.89 2.59
N ILE A 98 7.03 -17.75 1.61
CA ILE A 98 7.17 -17.39 0.20
C ILE A 98 5.87 -16.76 -0.30
N LYS A 99 4.72 -17.42 -0.10
CA LYS A 99 3.40 -16.90 -0.50
C LYS A 99 3.08 -15.57 0.18
N CYS A 100 3.52 -15.38 1.42
CA CYS A 100 3.33 -14.11 2.12
C CYS A 100 4.11 -12.98 1.43
N TYR A 101 5.40 -13.17 1.16
CA TYR A 101 6.19 -12.15 0.47
C TYR A 101 5.78 -11.95 -0.99
N GLU A 102 5.26 -12.98 -1.67
CA GLU A 102 4.66 -12.83 -3.00
C GLU A 102 3.47 -11.89 -2.98
N TYR A 103 2.56 -12.05 -2.01
CA TYR A 103 1.46 -11.11 -1.83
C TYR A 103 1.95 -9.69 -1.57
N VAL A 104 2.95 -9.51 -0.69
CA VAL A 104 3.53 -8.19 -0.40
C VAL A 104 4.13 -7.56 -1.66
N LEU A 105 4.89 -8.33 -2.45
CA LEU A 105 5.48 -7.86 -3.71
C LEU A 105 4.42 -7.53 -4.76
N GLU A 106 3.35 -8.32 -4.86
CA GLU A 106 2.20 -8.02 -5.74
C GLU A 106 1.56 -6.67 -5.35
N GLN A 107 1.33 -6.45 -4.05
CA GLN A 107 0.78 -5.18 -3.57
C GLN A 107 1.74 -4.01 -3.81
N LEU A 108 3.06 -4.22 -3.65
CA LEU A 108 4.09 -3.22 -3.95
C LEU A 108 4.17 -2.88 -5.43
N ASN A 109 4.05 -3.87 -6.33
CA ASN A 109 4.07 -3.65 -7.77
C ASN A 109 2.86 -2.82 -8.24
N ASN A 110 1.77 -2.85 -7.48
CA ASN A 110 0.60 -2.01 -7.70
C ASN A 110 0.75 -0.60 -7.10
N LEU A 111 1.82 -0.33 -6.33
CA LEU A 111 2.15 1.04 -5.91
C LEU A 111 2.74 1.82 -7.07
N ASN A 112 2.25 3.05 -7.21
CA ASN A 112 2.73 4.03 -8.17
C ASN A 112 2.63 5.42 -7.52
N VAL A 113 3.01 6.49 -8.23
CA VAL A 113 2.94 7.87 -7.71
C VAL A 113 1.57 8.18 -7.11
N TYR A 114 0.48 7.81 -7.80
CA TYR A 114 -0.89 8.07 -7.38
C TYR A 114 -1.30 7.27 -6.14
N ASN A 115 -0.81 6.02 -6.03
CA ASN A 115 -1.13 5.13 -4.93
C ASN A 115 -0.27 5.38 -3.68
N CYS A 116 0.87 6.07 -3.83
CA CYS A 116 1.73 6.51 -2.74
C CYS A 116 1.36 7.89 -2.16
N ASN A 117 0.29 8.53 -2.67
CA ASN A 117 -0.24 9.77 -2.13
C ASN A 117 -0.93 9.56 -0.76
N GLU A 118 -1.03 10.64 0.02
CA GLU A 118 -1.62 10.68 1.37
C GLU A 118 -3.05 10.09 1.45
N ILE A 119 -3.82 10.16 0.36
CA ILE A 119 -5.20 9.63 0.31
C ILE A 119 -5.26 8.10 0.52
N ASN A 120 -4.14 7.39 0.38
CA ASN A 120 -4.06 5.92 0.45
C ASN A 120 -3.34 5.40 1.70
N GLU A 121 -3.31 6.16 2.79
CA GLU A 121 -2.69 5.74 4.08
C GLU A 121 -3.13 4.34 4.53
N ASN A 122 -4.42 3.99 4.40
CA ASN A 122 -4.88 2.66 4.80
C ASN A 122 -4.29 1.53 3.93
N ASN A 123 -3.99 1.79 2.65
CA ASN A 123 -3.29 0.81 1.81
C ASN A 123 -1.87 0.58 2.29
N LYS A 124 -1.16 1.66 2.66
CA LYS A 124 0.18 1.57 3.24
C LYS A 124 0.15 0.80 4.56
N SER A 125 -0.82 1.08 5.43
CA SER A 125 -1.03 0.36 6.68
C SER A 125 -1.35 -1.12 6.45
N LEU A 126 -2.23 -1.47 5.51
CA LEU A 126 -2.50 -2.87 5.17
C LEU A 126 -1.27 -3.58 4.62
N LEU A 127 -0.47 -2.90 3.80
CA LEU A 127 0.76 -3.44 3.25
C LEU A 127 1.83 -3.64 4.33
N ALA A 128 1.97 -2.68 5.24
CA ALA A 128 2.83 -2.79 6.41
C ALA A 128 2.40 -3.97 7.28
N LEU A 129 1.10 -4.11 7.58
CA LEU A 129 0.56 -5.28 8.29
C LEU A 129 0.85 -6.60 7.56
N ALA A 130 0.74 -6.63 6.24
CA ALA A 130 1.05 -7.81 5.45
C ALA A 130 2.53 -8.18 5.54
N LYS A 131 3.43 -7.19 5.43
CA LYS A 131 4.86 -7.38 5.61
C LYS A 131 5.19 -7.85 7.03
N THR A 132 4.58 -7.25 8.05
CA THR A 132 4.70 -7.68 9.45
C THR A 132 4.24 -9.13 9.61
N LYS A 133 3.09 -9.52 9.04
CA LYS A 133 2.61 -10.90 9.07
C LYS A 133 3.67 -11.88 8.54
N CYS A 134 4.38 -11.53 7.46
CA CYS A 134 5.43 -12.38 6.90
C CYS A 134 6.60 -12.63 7.86
N LEU A 135 7.01 -11.61 8.63
CA LEU A 135 8.05 -11.75 9.66
C LEU A 135 7.65 -12.73 10.78
N PHE A 136 6.35 -12.86 11.01
CA PHE A 136 5.80 -13.71 12.06
C PHE A 136 5.52 -15.16 11.61
N VAL A 137 5.55 -15.46 10.30
CA VAL A 137 5.28 -16.82 9.77
C VAL A 137 6.18 -17.89 10.41
N LYS A 138 7.45 -17.56 10.61
CA LYS A 138 8.43 -18.46 11.26
C LYS A 138 8.56 -18.27 12.77
N SER A 139 7.92 -17.25 13.31
CA SER A 139 8.07 -16.90 14.71
C SER A 139 7.13 -17.76 15.56
N ILE A 140 7.52 -18.01 16.81
CA ILE A 140 6.62 -18.64 17.81
C ILE A 140 5.48 -17.68 18.20
N ARG A 141 5.61 -16.38 17.87
CA ARG A 141 4.65 -15.35 18.24
C ARG A 141 3.48 -15.37 17.27
N SER A 142 2.27 -15.23 17.81
CA SER A 142 1.07 -15.09 17.00
C SER A 142 0.95 -13.69 16.41
N PHE A 143 0.43 -13.62 15.18
CA PHE A 143 -0.06 -12.41 14.53
C PHE A 143 -1.58 -12.56 14.37
N PRO A 144 -2.38 -11.46 14.46
CA PRO A 144 -3.83 -11.52 14.26
C PRO A 144 -4.21 -12.25 12.97
N ASP A 145 -5.13 -13.21 13.06
CA ASP A 145 -5.55 -14.04 11.94
C ASP A 145 -6.96 -13.68 11.44
N GLU A 146 -7.48 -14.45 10.48
CA GLU A 146 -8.82 -14.22 9.94
C GLU A 146 -9.94 -14.41 10.98
N ASN A 147 -9.75 -15.29 11.97
CA ASN A 147 -10.71 -15.53 13.05
C ASN A 147 -10.83 -14.33 14.00
N SER A 148 -9.76 -13.55 14.13
CA SER A 148 -9.77 -12.27 14.84
C SER A 148 -10.39 -11.12 14.02
N GLY A 149 -10.78 -11.38 12.76
CA GLY A 149 -11.22 -10.36 11.82
C GLY A 149 -10.07 -9.52 11.28
N CYS A 150 -8.85 -10.06 11.22
CA CYS A 150 -7.70 -9.41 10.59
C CYS A 150 -7.44 -9.99 9.19
N ILE A 151 -8.24 -9.55 8.22
CA ILE A 151 -8.18 -10.03 6.84
C ILE A 151 -7.52 -8.96 5.96
N LEU A 152 -6.23 -9.14 5.69
CA LEU A 152 -5.38 -8.12 5.06
C LEU A 152 -5.62 -7.91 3.55
N ASN A 153 -6.42 -8.77 2.92
CA ASN A 153 -6.85 -8.60 1.53
C ASN A 153 -8.34 -8.21 1.47
N PRO A 154 -8.67 -6.91 1.41
CA PRO A 154 -10.06 -6.44 1.41
C PRO A 154 -10.83 -6.88 0.16
N LYS A 155 -10.15 -7.23 -0.94
CA LYS A 155 -10.79 -7.70 -2.18
C LYS A 155 -11.40 -9.10 -2.03
N LYS A 156 -10.88 -9.93 -1.12
CA LYS A 156 -11.29 -11.33 -0.93
C LYS A 156 -12.35 -11.55 0.16
N LEU A 157 -12.90 -10.46 0.71
CA LEU A 157 -13.92 -10.55 1.76
C LEU A 157 -15.23 -11.10 1.22
N ASN A 158 -15.77 -12.10 1.91
CA ASN A 158 -17.10 -12.63 1.61
C ASN A 158 -18.20 -11.70 2.16
N LYS A 159 -19.45 -11.90 1.71
CA LYS A 159 -20.59 -11.05 2.09
C LYS A 159 -20.86 -11.00 3.60
N LEU A 160 -20.65 -12.12 4.30
CA LEU A 160 -20.81 -12.17 5.75
C LEU A 160 -19.74 -11.34 6.47
N GLN A 161 -18.47 -11.48 6.08
CA GLN A 161 -17.37 -10.69 6.63
C GLN A 161 -17.59 -9.20 6.39
N LEU A 162 -18.03 -8.80 5.19
CA LEU A 162 -18.40 -7.42 4.89
C LEU A 162 -19.52 -6.91 5.79
N TYR A 163 -20.54 -7.74 6.06
CA TYR A 163 -21.60 -7.41 7.02
C TYR A 163 -21.04 -7.19 8.43
N LEU A 164 -20.14 -8.06 8.91
CA LEU A 164 -19.51 -7.91 10.21
C LEU A 164 -18.72 -6.61 10.31
N TYR A 165 -17.89 -6.29 9.29
CA TYR A 165 -17.18 -5.00 9.24
C TYR A 165 -18.13 -3.81 9.20
N ASN A 166 -19.17 -3.86 8.37
CA ASN A 166 -20.12 -2.76 8.23
C ASN A 166 -20.84 -2.43 9.54
N ASN A 167 -21.15 -3.45 10.36
CA ASN A 167 -21.84 -3.30 11.64
C ASN A 167 -20.89 -3.32 12.87
N ASN A 168 -19.57 -3.32 12.66
CA ASN A 168 -18.56 -3.38 13.73
C ASN A 168 -18.69 -4.60 14.67
N LEU A 169 -19.17 -5.74 14.13
CA LEU A 169 -19.38 -6.99 14.86
C LEU A 169 -18.13 -7.87 14.87
N PHE A 170 -16.99 -7.30 15.29
CA PHE A 170 -15.67 -7.98 15.20
C PHE A 170 -15.57 -9.25 16.04
N ASN A 171 -16.28 -9.31 17.17
CA ASN A 171 -16.28 -10.49 18.05
C ASN A 171 -16.95 -11.71 17.41
N GLU A 172 -17.76 -11.52 16.37
CA GLU A 172 -18.48 -12.59 15.69
C GLU A 172 -17.65 -13.27 14.58
N PHE A 173 -16.45 -12.77 14.26
CA PHE A 173 -15.57 -13.41 13.27
C PHE A 173 -15.14 -14.82 13.68
N SER A 174 -15.02 -15.08 14.99
CA SER A 174 -14.73 -16.41 15.52
C SER A 174 -15.99 -17.27 15.71
N ASN A 175 -17.19 -16.68 15.58
CA ASN A 175 -18.45 -17.38 15.79
C ASN A 175 -18.93 -18.06 14.50
N GLN A 176 -18.59 -19.34 14.35
CA GLN A 176 -18.99 -20.16 13.20
C GLN A 176 -20.51 -20.28 13.02
N ASN A 177 -21.29 -20.08 14.09
CA ASN A 177 -22.75 -20.20 14.08
C ASN A 177 -23.47 -18.85 13.90
N PHE A 178 -22.75 -17.73 13.77
CA PHE A 178 -23.36 -16.41 13.65
C PHE A 178 -24.34 -16.33 12.46
N SER A 179 -24.04 -16.99 11.34
CA SER A 179 -24.95 -17.03 10.19
C SER A 179 -26.31 -17.66 10.51
N ARG A 180 -26.39 -18.57 11.50
CA ARG A 180 -27.62 -19.25 11.93
C ARG A 180 -28.46 -18.41 12.89
N THR A 181 -27.90 -17.38 13.50
CA THR A 181 -28.63 -16.48 14.42
C THR A 181 -29.33 -15.34 13.69
N LEU A 182 -28.98 -15.11 12.42
CA LEU A 182 -29.53 -14.05 11.58
C LEU A 182 -30.95 -14.34 11.12
N ASN A 183 -31.81 -13.33 11.12
CA ASN A 183 -33.16 -13.44 10.59
C ASN A 183 -33.19 -13.33 9.05
N LEU A 184 -34.31 -13.70 8.43
CA LEU A 184 -34.46 -13.67 6.97
C LEU A 184 -34.24 -12.28 6.35
N ASN A 185 -34.60 -11.21 7.06
CA ASN A 185 -34.38 -9.85 6.58
C ASN A 185 -32.90 -9.46 6.59
N GLU A 186 -32.14 -9.90 7.59
CA GLU A 186 -30.69 -9.71 7.65
C GLU A 186 -29.97 -10.50 6.58
N LEU A 187 -30.35 -11.78 6.38
CA LEU A 187 -29.80 -12.61 5.30
C LEU A 187 -30.00 -11.96 3.92
N ARG A 188 -31.21 -11.42 3.66
CA ARG A 188 -31.49 -10.65 2.43
C ARG A 188 -30.65 -9.39 2.30
N LYS A 189 -30.33 -8.70 3.41
CA LYS A 189 -29.42 -7.55 3.39
C LYS A 189 -28.01 -8.00 3.03
N ILE A 190 -27.52 -9.08 3.64
CA ILE A 190 -26.18 -9.63 3.40
C ILE A 190 -26.00 -10.03 1.94
N GLU A 191 -27.00 -10.72 1.37
CA GLU A 191 -26.97 -11.14 -0.03
C GLU A 191 -26.78 -9.97 -0.99
N LYS A 192 -27.31 -8.78 -0.66
CA LYS A 192 -27.21 -7.56 -1.46
C LYS A 192 -25.91 -6.77 -1.22
N ILE A 193 -25.08 -7.15 -0.25
CA ILE A 193 -23.82 -6.43 0.01
C ILE A 193 -22.86 -6.66 -1.16
N ILE A 194 -22.31 -5.55 -1.66
CA ILE A 194 -21.25 -5.56 -2.67
C ILE A 194 -19.94 -5.13 -2.02
N ASN A 195 -18.85 -5.81 -2.35
CA ASN A 195 -17.51 -5.45 -1.89
C ASN A 195 -17.04 -4.14 -2.56
N PRO A 196 -16.83 -3.05 -1.82
CA PRO A 196 -16.40 -1.78 -2.42
C PRO A 196 -14.96 -1.81 -2.93
N CYS A 197 -14.13 -2.75 -2.48
CA CYS A 197 -12.74 -2.89 -2.91
C CYS A 197 -12.54 -3.86 -4.08
N TYR A 198 -13.59 -4.57 -4.51
CA TYR A 198 -13.53 -5.48 -5.63
C TYR A 198 -13.74 -4.72 -6.96
N TYR A 199 -12.81 -4.92 -7.89
CA TYR A 199 -12.86 -4.38 -9.25
C TYR A 199 -12.70 -5.57 -10.20
N GLU A 200 -13.81 -6.11 -10.67
CA GLU A 200 -13.79 -6.77 -11.98
C GLU A 200 -13.71 -5.64 -13.02
N ASN A 201 -12.85 -5.84 -14.02
CA ASN A 201 -12.57 -4.96 -15.16
C ASN A 201 -13.65 -3.90 -15.42
N ASP A 202 -13.25 -2.63 -15.49
CA ASP A 202 -13.98 -1.37 -15.83
C ASP A 202 -15.24 -1.49 -16.71
N GLN A 203 -16.22 -2.28 -16.30
CA GLN A 203 -17.57 -2.30 -16.80
C GLN A 203 -18.42 -1.82 -15.65
N THR A 204 -19.05 -0.67 -15.89
CA THR A 204 -20.06 -0.07 -15.04
C THR A 204 -21.18 -1.10 -14.83
N ASP A 205 -21.08 -1.88 -13.76
CA ASP A 205 -22.17 -2.72 -13.29
C ASP A 205 -23.36 -1.80 -13.01
N GLU A 206 -24.38 -1.82 -13.87
CA GLU A 206 -25.62 -1.06 -13.67
C GLU A 206 -26.28 -1.40 -12.31
N ASN A 207 -26.00 -2.59 -11.77
CA ASN A 207 -26.39 -3.01 -10.42
C ASN A 207 -25.69 -2.21 -9.30
N TYR A 208 -24.45 -1.76 -9.50
CA TYR A 208 -23.71 -0.95 -8.53
C TYR A 208 -24.30 0.46 -8.42
N VAL A 209 -24.71 1.03 -9.55
CA VAL A 209 -25.33 2.36 -9.65
C VAL A 209 -26.69 2.37 -8.95
N ASN A 210 -27.52 1.34 -9.17
CA ASN A 210 -28.84 1.25 -8.55
C ASN A 210 -28.77 1.03 -7.02
N LEU A 211 -27.81 0.23 -6.53
CA LEU A 211 -27.63 0.01 -5.09
C LEU A 211 -27.08 1.25 -4.35
N LEU A 212 -26.20 2.03 -5.00
CA LEU A 212 -25.69 3.28 -4.43
C LEU A 212 -26.76 4.37 -4.34
N ASN A 213 -27.68 4.43 -5.31
CA ASN A 213 -28.84 5.32 -5.28
C ASN A 213 -29.80 4.98 -4.13
N ASP A 214 -29.97 3.70 -3.81
CA ASP A 214 -30.74 3.29 -2.62
C ASP A 214 -30.04 3.73 -1.32
N ILE A 215 -28.71 3.65 -1.26
CA ILE A 215 -27.91 4.05 -0.07
C ILE A 215 -27.88 5.58 0.11
N SER A 216 -27.83 6.37 -0.96
CA SER A 216 -27.88 7.84 -0.88
C SER A 216 -29.24 8.33 -0.37
N ASN A 217 -30.34 7.69 -0.78
CA ASN A 217 -31.70 7.97 -0.30
C ASN A 217 -31.91 7.60 1.18
N ILE A 218 -31.14 6.64 1.71
CA ILE A 218 -31.19 6.27 3.14
C ILE A 218 -30.46 7.29 4.02
N LYS A 219 -29.42 7.96 3.50
CA LYS A 219 -28.60 8.92 4.27
C LYS A 219 -29.30 10.24 4.59
N GLU A 220 -30.36 10.62 3.87
CA GLU A 220 -31.20 11.76 4.27
C GLU A 220 -32.01 11.51 5.55
N LYS A 221 -32.18 10.26 5.98
CA LYS A 221 -32.96 9.90 7.19
C LYS A 221 -32.15 9.64 8.47
N GLN A 222 -30.82 9.53 8.40
CA GLN A 222 -29.99 9.11 9.55
C GLN A 222 -28.89 10.12 9.93
N ARG A 223 -29.15 11.42 9.80
CA ARG A 223 -28.19 12.49 10.17
C ARG A 223 -27.94 12.64 11.69
N ASN A 224 -28.54 11.81 12.54
CA ASN A 224 -28.63 12.12 13.97
C ASN A 224 -27.79 11.25 14.92
N ASN A 225 -26.93 10.30 14.49
CA ASN A 225 -26.24 9.44 15.49
C ASN A 225 -24.83 8.91 15.15
N TYR A 226 -24.01 9.64 14.39
CA TYR A 226 -22.57 9.36 14.35
C TYR A 226 -21.77 10.65 14.45
N GLU A 227 -21.06 10.80 15.58
CA GLU A 227 -20.19 11.93 15.90
C GLU A 227 -19.01 12.04 14.91
N HIS A 228 -18.86 13.27 14.42
CA HIS A 228 -17.66 13.95 13.91
C HIS A 228 -16.67 13.17 13.01
N ILE A 229 -17.02 13.10 11.73
CA ILE A 229 -16.08 13.46 10.67
C ILE A 229 -16.59 14.77 10.08
N ASN A 230 -15.88 15.88 10.30
CA ASN A 230 -16.22 17.18 9.72
C ASN A 230 -16.17 17.07 8.19
N TYR A 231 -17.35 17.09 7.56
CA TYR A 231 -17.49 17.19 6.11
C TYR A 231 -17.49 18.68 5.73
N THR A 232 -16.33 19.25 5.43
CA THR A 232 -16.30 20.51 4.68
C THR A 232 -16.55 20.17 3.21
N TYR A 233 -17.80 20.35 2.79
CA TYR A 233 -18.24 20.24 1.40
C TYR A 233 -17.84 21.54 0.71
N ASN A 234 -16.79 21.54 -0.13
CA ASN A 234 -16.54 22.66 -1.03
C ASN A 234 -17.45 22.47 -2.25
N ASN A 235 -18.43 23.36 -2.42
CA ASN A 235 -19.42 23.38 -3.50
C ASN A 235 -18.84 23.91 -4.84
N ASP A 236 -17.58 23.63 -5.16
CA ASP A 236 -16.89 24.30 -6.28
C ASP A 236 -17.01 23.55 -7.63
N MET A 237 -18.00 22.69 -7.84
CA MET A 237 -18.13 21.90 -9.08
C MET A 237 -19.58 21.84 -9.60
N ASP A 238 -20.24 22.99 -9.69
CA ASP A 238 -21.62 23.14 -10.21
C ASP A 238 -21.70 23.33 -11.74
N ASN A 239 -20.66 23.01 -12.51
CA ASN A 239 -20.71 23.11 -13.98
C ASN A 239 -19.94 21.99 -14.67
N LEU A 240 -20.53 20.80 -14.84
CA LEU A 240 -20.22 19.88 -15.94
C LEU A 240 -21.33 18.81 -16.11
N ASP A 241 -21.48 18.36 -17.36
CA ASP A 241 -22.62 17.62 -17.95
C ASP A 241 -23.05 16.29 -17.27
N GLY A 242 -24.35 16.00 -17.28
CA GLY A 242 -25.08 15.16 -16.31
C GLY A 242 -24.92 13.64 -16.39
N THR A 243 -24.35 13.08 -17.45
CA THR A 243 -24.14 11.61 -17.58
C THR A 243 -22.77 11.16 -17.06
N ASN A 244 -21.73 11.99 -17.21
CA ASN A 244 -20.41 11.74 -16.61
C ASN A 244 -20.41 11.96 -15.09
N TYR A 245 -21.21 12.92 -14.61
CA TYR A 245 -21.33 13.26 -13.19
C TYR A 245 -21.76 12.08 -12.31
N MET A 246 -22.68 11.25 -12.79
CA MET A 246 -23.22 10.12 -12.02
C MET A 246 -22.21 8.96 -11.91
N SER A 247 -21.47 8.67 -12.98
CA SER A 247 -20.40 7.66 -13.01
C SER A 247 -19.22 8.06 -12.12
N GLU A 248 -18.78 9.33 -12.21
CA GLU A 248 -17.66 9.85 -11.42
C GLU A 248 -17.99 9.95 -9.93
N LYS A 249 -19.21 10.38 -9.58
CA LYS A 249 -19.72 10.38 -8.20
C LYS A 249 -19.80 8.97 -7.61
N ASN A 250 -20.22 7.98 -8.40
CA ASN A 250 -20.29 6.59 -7.97
C ASN A 250 -18.88 6.00 -7.74
N ASN A 251 -17.92 6.32 -8.60
CA ASN A 251 -16.52 5.93 -8.44
C ASN A 251 -15.88 6.56 -7.19
N TYR A 252 -16.13 7.85 -6.94
CA TYR A 252 -15.66 8.51 -5.73
C TYR A 252 -16.24 7.87 -4.46
N LEU A 253 -17.56 7.61 -4.45
CA LEU A 253 -18.22 6.98 -3.31
C LEU A 253 -17.71 5.55 -3.08
N LYS A 254 -17.52 4.77 -4.14
CA LYS A 254 -16.92 3.43 -4.08
C LYS A 254 -15.51 3.46 -3.47
N LYS A 255 -14.65 4.36 -3.96
CA LYS A 255 -13.29 4.56 -3.41
C LYS A 255 -13.34 4.88 -1.92
N LYS A 256 -14.23 5.79 -1.50
CA LYS A 256 -14.40 6.17 -0.09
C LYS A 256 -14.89 5.02 0.79
N LEU A 257 -15.83 4.21 0.29
CA LEU A 257 -16.32 3.02 1.01
C LEU A 257 -15.21 1.96 1.15
N CYS A 258 -14.39 1.78 0.11
CA CYS A 258 -13.25 0.89 0.17
C CYS A 258 -12.20 1.37 1.17
N GLU A 259 -11.85 2.66 1.19
CA GLU A 259 -10.93 3.22 2.18
C GLU A 259 -11.46 3.07 3.62
N ASN A 260 -12.76 3.29 3.84
CA ASN A 260 -13.38 3.04 5.15
C ASN A 260 -13.31 1.56 5.57
N LEU A 261 -13.49 0.62 4.63
CA LEU A 261 -13.35 -0.81 4.90
C LEU A 261 -11.91 -1.15 5.31
N LYS A 262 -10.92 -0.61 4.60
CA LYS A 262 -9.49 -0.79 4.93
C LYS A 262 -9.17 -0.23 6.32
N TYR A 263 -9.66 0.97 6.63
CA TYR A 263 -9.51 1.57 7.96
C TYR A 263 -10.06 0.65 9.07
N LYS A 264 -11.26 0.09 8.88
CA LYS A 264 -11.86 -0.87 9.84
C LYS A 264 -11.03 -2.13 10.01
N ILE A 265 -10.45 -2.66 8.93
CA ILE A 265 -9.55 -3.82 8.99
C ILE A 265 -8.30 -3.45 9.79
N VAL A 266 -7.63 -2.36 9.43
CA VAL A 266 -6.38 -1.90 10.07
C VAL A 266 -6.62 -1.69 11.57
N THR A 267 -7.64 -0.92 11.94
CA THR A 267 -7.97 -0.63 13.35
C THR A 267 -8.30 -1.88 14.17
N ASN A 268 -9.02 -2.84 13.58
CA ASN A 268 -9.28 -4.11 14.26
C ASN A 268 -7.99 -4.92 14.43
N CYS A 269 -7.18 -5.05 13.37
CA CYS A 269 -5.91 -5.77 13.40
C CYS A 269 -4.93 -5.20 14.42
N THR A 270 -4.82 -3.88 14.54
CA THR A 270 -3.86 -3.20 15.41
C THR A 270 -4.39 -2.91 16.81
N SER A 271 -5.62 -3.32 17.13
CA SER A 271 -6.16 -3.15 18.48
C SER A 271 -5.37 -3.97 19.51
N ASN A 272 -5.26 -3.43 20.73
CA ASN A 272 -4.56 -4.09 21.85
C ASN A 272 -5.13 -5.49 22.18
N LYS A 273 -6.37 -5.78 21.76
CA LYS A 273 -6.99 -7.09 21.93
C LYS A 273 -6.40 -8.14 20.98
N ASN A 274 -6.07 -7.73 19.75
CA ASN A 274 -5.71 -8.64 18.67
C ASN A 274 -4.19 -8.70 18.45
N MET A 275 -3.49 -7.57 18.59
CA MET A 275 -2.05 -7.47 18.31
C MET A 275 -1.25 -7.21 19.59
N SER A 276 -0.14 -7.94 19.75
CA SER A 276 0.81 -7.72 20.85
C SER A 276 1.61 -6.43 20.66
N ASP A 277 2.07 -5.81 21.76
CA ASP A 277 2.90 -4.60 21.72
C ASP A 277 4.14 -4.74 20.83
N THR A 278 4.78 -5.92 20.86
CA THR A 278 5.95 -6.15 20.00
C THR A 278 5.58 -6.25 18.53
N ALA A 279 4.46 -6.90 18.20
CA ALA A 279 3.97 -6.94 16.82
C ALA A 279 3.55 -5.54 16.34
N PHE A 280 2.98 -4.73 17.23
CA PHE A 280 2.62 -3.34 16.97
C PHE A 280 3.84 -2.46 16.69
N GLN A 281 4.92 -2.60 17.47
CA GLN A 281 6.18 -1.89 17.22
C GLN A 281 6.81 -2.28 15.87
N ILE A 282 6.82 -3.57 15.54
CA ILE A 282 7.31 -4.05 14.24
C ILE A 282 6.43 -3.49 13.12
N TYR A 283 5.11 -3.51 13.26
CA TYR A 283 4.19 -2.89 12.32
C TYR A 283 4.52 -1.43 12.05
N HIS A 284 4.79 -0.62 13.09
CA HIS A 284 5.18 0.78 12.90
C HIS A 284 6.53 0.94 12.20
N SER A 285 7.50 0.07 12.49
CA SER A 285 8.76 0.03 11.75
C SER A 285 8.52 -0.27 10.28
N GLU A 286 7.66 -1.26 9.98
CA GLU A 286 7.33 -1.61 8.60
C GLU A 286 6.53 -0.53 7.89
N LEU A 287 5.68 0.22 8.59
CA LEU A 287 4.97 1.36 8.03
C LEU A 287 5.95 2.44 7.53
N ASN A 288 6.99 2.74 8.32
CA ASN A 288 8.05 3.65 7.90
C ASN A 288 8.82 3.12 6.69
N HIS A 289 9.08 1.81 6.63
CA HIS A 289 9.69 1.19 5.45
C HIS A 289 8.82 1.36 4.19
N ILE A 290 7.50 1.18 4.31
CA ILE A 290 6.57 1.42 3.19
C ILE A 290 6.57 2.89 2.76
N ASP A 291 6.63 3.83 3.71
CA ASP A 291 6.72 5.26 3.39
C ASP A 291 8.03 5.63 2.68
N ASP A 292 9.15 5.04 3.09
CA ASP A 292 10.43 5.25 2.40
C ASP A 292 10.42 4.61 0.99
N ILE A 293 9.79 3.45 0.82
CA ILE A 293 9.58 2.85 -0.53
C ILE A 293 8.72 3.78 -1.40
N CYS A 294 7.63 4.32 -0.86
CA CYS A 294 6.81 5.27 -1.60
C CYS A 294 7.56 6.53 -1.99
N PHE A 295 8.42 7.04 -1.09
CA PHE A 295 9.29 8.16 -1.38
C PHE A 295 10.28 7.84 -2.52
N TYR A 296 10.87 6.65 -2.51
CA TYR A 296 11.75 6.15 -3.57
C TYR A 296 11.03 6.09 -4.93
N ILE A 297 9.82 5.52 -4.98
CA ILE A 297 9.00 5.44 -6.20
C ILE A 297 8.68 6.83 -6.75
N GLN A 298 8.23 7.75 -5.89
CA GLN A 298 7.90 9.12 -6.28
C GLN A 298 9.13 9.86 -6.81
N SER A 299 10.29 9.68 -6.17
CA SER A 299 11.55 10.32 -6.58
C SER A 299 12.02 9.83 -7.96
N ASN A 300 11.95 8.52 -8.22
CA ASN A 300 12.32 7.95 -9.52
C ASN A 300 11.42 8.46 -10.65
N GLU A 301 10.11 8.52 -10.40
CA GLU A 301 9.13 9.04 -11.36
C GLU A 301 9.35 10.52 -11.67
N TRP A 302 9.69 11.31 -10.65
CA TRP A 302 10.03 12.72 -10.85
C TRP A 302 11.32 12.90 -11.66
N ASN A 303 12.36 12.10 -11.37
CA ASN A 303 13.61 12.12 -12.14
C ASN A 303 13.37 11.77 -13.60
N LYS A 304 12.59 10.71 -13.88
CA LYS A 304 12.23 10.29 -15.24
C LYS A 304 11.53 11.40 -16.03
N ARG A 305 10.52 12.06 -15.44
CA ARG A 305 9.84 13.21 -16.09
C ARG A 305 10.80 14.37 -16.35
N THR A 306 11.76 14.58 -15.45
CA THR A 306 12.74 15.66 -15.60
C THR A 306 13.69 15.36 -16.76
N GLU A 307 14.18 14.12 -16.89
CA GLU A 307 15.03 13.67 -18.00
C GLU A 307 14.29 13.70 -19.34
N GLU A 308 13.03 13.26 -19.39
CA GLU A 308 12.16 13.34 -20.57
C GLU A 308 11.88 14.79 -20.99
N ASN A 309 11.63 15.70 -20.04
CA ASN A 309 11.42 17.11 -20.33
C ASN A 309 12.72 17.82 -20.77
N ILE A 310 13.87 17.45 -20.20
CA ILE A 310 15.17 17.98 -20.62
C ILE A 310 15.51 17.49 -22.03
N SER A 311 15.19 16.24 -22.37
CA SER A 311 15.43 15.69 -23.71
C SER A 311 14.43 16.18 -24.76
N GLY A 312 13.21 16.56 -24.36
CA GLY A 312 12.18 17.14 -25.24
C GLY A 312 12.22 18.66 -25.42
N ASN A 313 12.79 19.42 -24.48
CA ASN A 313 12.79 20.89 -24.47
C ASN A 313 14.20 21.51 -24.38
N ILE A 314 15.14 21.10 -25.25
CA ILE A 314 16.26 21.99 -25.62
C ILE A 314 15.85 22.81 -26.85
N LEU A 315 14.87 23.68 -26.63
CA LEU A 315 14.71 24.93 -27.37
C LEU A 315 14.58 26.01 -26.29
N VAL A 316 15.70 26.25 -25.60
CA VAL A 316 15.77 27.20 -24.50
C VAL A 316 15.78 28.61 -25.08
N TYR A 317 14.65 29.30 -25.00
CA TYR A 317 14.64 30.77 -25.05
C TYR A 317 15.17 31.29 -23.72
N ILE A 318 16.47 31.58 -23.66
CA ILE A 318 17.06 32.33 -22.55
C ILE A 318 16.75 33.81 -22.80
N GLN A 319 15.86 34.38 -22.00
CA GLN A 319 15.65 35.83 -21.95
C GLN A 319 16.77 36.43 -21.08
N THR A 320 17.90 36.76 -21.70
CA THR A 320 18.87 37.68 -21.08
C THR A 320 18.37 39.10 -21.26
N ASN A 321 18.48 39.92 -20.21
CA ASN A 321 18.02 41.32 -20.15
C ASN A 321 18.82 42.30 -21.03
N ASP A 322 19.32 41.87 -22.18
CA ASP A 322 19.83 42.75 -23.23
C ASP A 322 19.47 42.15 -24.59
N TYR A 323 18.81 42.97 -25.41
CA TYR A 323 18.35 42.64 -26.76
C TYR A 323 19.48 42.10 -27.64
N GLN A 324 19.54 40.78 -27.87
CA GLN A 324 19.90 40.14 -29.16
C GLN A 324 19.54 38.65 -29.16
N PHE A 325 18.72 38.22 -30.14
CA PHE A 325 18.42 36.80 -30.40
C PHE A 325 19.57 36.15 -31.18
N GLY A 326 20.37 35.32 -30.51
CA GLY A 326 21.36 34.44 -31.14
C GLY A 326 20.96 32.97 -31.00
N LYS A 327 20.91 32.23 -32.12
CA LYS A 327 20.65 30.78 -32.15
C LYS A 327 21.95 30.04 -31.83
N TYR A 328 22.01 29.33 -30.70
CA TYR A 328 23.18 28.51 -30.34
C TYR A 328 22.76 27.04 -30.21
N GLU A 329 23.29 26.19 -31.07
CA GLU A 329 23.27 24.73 -30.90
C GLU A 329 24.41 24.31 -29.98
N ILE A 330 24.09 23.85 -28.76
CA ILE A 330 25.07 23.25 -27.87
C ILE A 330 25.04 21.73 -28.09
N ASN A 331 25.92 21.24 -28.95
CA ASN A 331 26.21 19.81 -29.04
C ASN A 331 27.00 19.38 -27.80
N ARG A 332 26.34 18.80 -26.80
CA ARG A 332 27.03 18.00 -25.79
C ARG A 332 27.16 16.57 -26.29
N LYS A 333 28.37 16.22 -26.76
CA LYS A 333 28.81 14.82 -26.79
C LYS A 333 28.89 14.33 -25.34
N CYS A 334 28.02 13.38 -24.98
CA CYS A 334 28.25 12.53 -23.82
C CYS A 334 29.43 11.61 -24.15
N SER A 335 30.51 11.68 -23.37
CA SER A 335 31.54 10.65 -23.34
C SER A 335 31.22 9.67 -22.21
N ASN A 336 31.23 8.38 -22.56
CA ASN A 336 30.92 7.22 -21.73
C ASN A 336 31.67 7.15 -20.39
#